data_AF-A0A6I3SMZ4-F1
#
_entry.id   AF-A0A6I3SMZ4-F1
#
_cell.length_a   1.000
_cell.length_b   1.000
_cell.length_c   1.000
_cell.angle_alpha   90.00
_cell.angle_beta   90.00
_cell.angle_gamma   90.00
#
_symmetry.space_group_name_H-M   'P 1'
#
loop_
_entity.id
_entity.type
_entity.pdbx_description
1 polymer ?
#
loop_
_entity_poly.entity_id
_entity_poly.type
_entity_poly.pdbx_seq_one_letter_code
_entity_poly.pdbx_strand_id
1 'polypeptide(L)'
;MVDLSAANAYLTHRVLHNEEWMTADDTTRQRALDNAETQLYRLFRRFQPDNRPIPEEAVFEQALWMLRMDETIRKTQQGVKSVSVGGLSISMDRVNSVSSEVIAILGRRVGRYAD
;
A
#
# COMPACT_ATOMS: atom_id res chain seq x y z
N MET A 1 -16.12 0.56 3.22
CA MET A 1 -15.26 1.37 4.09
C MET A 1 -14.46 0.39 4.92
N VAL A 2 -13.15 0.45 4.78
CA VAL A 2 -12.24 -0.50 5.44
C VAL A 2 -12.10 -0.13 6.91
N ASP A 3 -12.17 -1.14 7.79
CA ASP A 3 -12.14 -0.95 9.24
C ASP A 3 -10.71 -0.66 9.73
N LEU A 4 -10.54 0.50 10.37
CA LEU A 4 -9.27 0.91 10.97
C LEU A 4 -8.82 -0.02 12.10
N SER A 5 -9.76 -0.58 12.87
CA SER A 5 -9.42 -1.49 13.97
C SER A 5 -8.81 -2.79 13.43
N ALA A 6 -9.42 -3.37 12.40
CA ALA A 6 -8.88 -4.53 11.70
C ALA A 6 -7.50 -4.25 11.09
N ALA A 7 -7.31 -3.09 10.45
CA ALA A 7 -6.02 -2.67 9.90
C ALA A 7 -4.94 -2.57 10.99
N ASN A 8 -5.26 -1.95 12.13
CA ASN A 8 -4.36 -1.82 13.26
C ASN A 8 -3.94 -3.19 13.82
N ALA A 9 -4.89 -4.11 14.00
CA ALA A 9 -4.60 -5.45 14.46
C ALA A 9 -3.71 -6.22 13.46
N TYR A 10 -4.05 -6.19 12.17
CA TYR A 10 -3.26 -6.86 11.13
C TYR A 10 -1.83 -6.32 11.08
N LEU A 11 -1.66 -5.00 10.94
CA LEU A 11 -0.34 -4.39 10.75
C LEU A 11 0.54 -4.53 12.00
N THR A 12 -0.03 -4.45 13.20
CA THR A 12 0.73 -4.63 14.46
C THR A 12 1.21 -6.07 14.64
N HIS A 13 0.40 -7.06 14.24
CA HIS A 13 0.71 -8.47 14.51
C HIS A 13 1.42 -9.20 13.37
N ARG A 14 1.27 -8.74 12.12
CA ARG A 14 1.73 -9.48 10.94
C ARG A 14 2.80 -8.76 10.13
N VAL A 15 2.95 -7.44 10.30
CA VAL A 15 3.91 -6.65 9.52
C VAL A 15 5.02 -6.13 10.41
N LEU A 16 6.24 -6.62 10.19
CA LEU A 16 7.40 -6.31 11.02
C LEU A 16 7.84 -4.84 10.92
N HIS A 17 7.85 -4.30 9.70
CA HIS A 17 8.28 -2.94 9.43
C HIS A 17 7.04 -2.09 9.19
N ASN A 18 6.49 -1.46 10.22
CA ASN A 18 5.24 -0.71 10.13
C ASN A 18 5.36 0.67 10.79
N GLU A 19 6.58 1.20 10.90
CA GLU A 19 6.88 2.41 11.65
C GLU A 19 6.09 3.62 11.14
N GLU A 20 5.93 3.75 9.82
CA GLU A 20 5.13 4.82 9.20
C GLU A 20 3.65 4.71 9.54
N TRP A 21 3.13 3.49 9.74
CA TRP A 21 1.78 3.29 10.23
C TRP A 21 1.67 3.67 11.70
N MET A 22 2.60 3.21 12.53
CA MET A 22 2.59 3.46 13.98
C MET A 22 2.73 4.95 14.33
N THR A 23 3.40 5.73 13.48
CA THR A 23 3.62 7.18 13.67
C THR A 23 2.51 8.06 13.10
N ALA A 24 1.73 7.57 12.13
CA ALA A 24 0.60 8.30 11.57
C ALA A 24 -0.58 8.40 12.56
N ASP A 25 -1.32 9.51 12.52
CA ASP A 25 -2.58 9.63 13.25
C ASP A 25 -3.72 8.82 12.60
N ASP A 26 -4.79 8.55 13.35
CA ASP A 26 -5.91 7.74 12.88
C ASP A 26 -6.63 8.34 11.67
N THR A 27 -6.68 9.67 11.56
CA THR A 27 -7.27 10.36 10.40
C THR A 27 -6.45 10.12 9.13
N THR A 28 -5.14 10.07 9.25
CA THR A 28 -4.19 9.80 8.17
C THR A 28 -4.20 8.33 7.79
N ARG A 29 -4.26 7.43 8.78
CA ARG A 29 -4.44 5.99 8.55
C ARG A 29 -5.73 5.68 7.80
N GLN A 30 -6.86 6.24 8.23
CA GLN A 30 -8.13 6.02 7.53
C GLN A 30 -8.08 6.55 6.09
N ARG A 31 -7.55 7.75 5.87
CA ARG A 31 -7.37 8.29 4.51
C ARG A 31 -6.46 7.41 3.65
N ALA A 32 -5.41 6.83 4.23
CA ALA A 32 -4.54 5.91 3.53
C ALA A 32 -5.28 4.62 3.13
N LEU A 33 -6.13 4.07 4.00
CA LEU A 33 -6.97 2.91 3.70
C LEU A 33 -7.97 3.20 2.57
N ASP A 34 -8.68 4.32 2.64
CA ASP A 34 -9.69 4.68 1.63
C ASP A 34 -9.05 4.92 0.25
N ASN A 35 -7.88 5.57 0.24
CA ASN A 35 -7.11 5.79 -0.97
C ASN A 35 -6.56 4.48 -1.54
N ALA A 36 -6.04 3.59 -0.68
CA ALA A 36 -5.53 2.28 -1.06
C ALA A 36 -6.65 1.42 -1.67
N GLU A 37 -7.82 1.33 -1.01
CA GLU A 37 -8.98 0.61 -1.52
C GLU A 37 -9.36 1.11 -2.92
N THR A 38 -9.53 2.43 -3.06
CA THR A 38 -9.88 3.08 -4.33
C THR A 38 -8.83 2.79 -5.40
N GLN A 39 -7.54 2.88 -5.07
CA GLN A 39 -6.45 2.62 -6.00
C GLN A 39 -6.45 1.16 -6.46
N LEU A 40 -6.61 0.20 -5.54
CA LEU A 40 -6.58 -1.21 -5.88
C LEU A 40 -7.76 -1.61 -6.78
N TYR A 41 -8.98 -1.15 -6.52
CA TYR A 41 -10.12 -1.42 -7.41
C TYR A 41 -9.93 -0.82 -8.81
N ARG A 42 -9.27 0.34 -8.94
CA ARG A 42 -8.93 0.92 -10.26
C ARG A 42 -7.90 0.08 -11.01
N LEU A 43 -6.91 -0.45 -10.32
CA LEU A 43 -5.78 -1.17 -10.91
C LEU A 43 -6.09 -2.65 -11.20
N PHE A 44 -6.93 -3.28 -10.38
CA PHE A 44 -7.29 -4.70 -10.48
C PHE A 44 -8.77 -4.89 -10.82
N ARG A 45 -9.14 -4.50 -12.05
CA ARG A 45 -10.53 -4.47 -12.56
C ARG A 45 -11.31 -5.79 -12.50
N ARG A 46 -10.63 -6.92 -12.29
CA ARG A 46 -11.31 -8.22 -12.10
C ARG A 46 -11.99 -8.35 -10.73
N PHE A 47 -11.64 -7.50 -9.78
CA PHE A 47 -12.30 -7.42 -8.48
C PHE A 47 -13.39 -6.36 -8.54
N GLN A 48 -14.50 -6.64 -7.87
CA GLN A 48 -15.69 -5.80 -7.80
C GLN A 48 -16.17 -5.81 -6.35
N PRO A 49 -16.49 -4.66 -5.73
CA PRO A 49 -16.86 -4.59 -4.32
C PRO A 49 -17.97 -5.57 -3.93
N ASP A 50 -18.97 -5.75 -4.79
CA ASP A 50 -20.17 -6.53 -4.44
C ASP A 50 -20.04 -8.03 -4.71
N ASN A 51 -19.26 -8.44 -5.72
CA ASN A 51 -19.22 -9.83 -6.20
C ASN A 51 -17.87 -10.51 -5.98
N ARG A 52 -16.78 -9.73 -5.96
CA ARG A 52 -15.43 -10.23 -5.77
C ARG A 52 -14.58 -9.14 -5.11
N PRO A 53 -14.82 -8.85 -3.83
CA PRO A 53 -14.10 -7.79 -3.14
C PRO A 53 -12.61 -8.09 -3.08
N ILE A 54 -11.81 -7.04 -3.00
CA ILE A 54 -10.38 -7.14 -2.74
C ILE A 54 -10.21 -7.56 -1.27
N PRO A 55 -9.39 -8.58 -0.96
CA PRO A 55 -9.03 -8.92 0.42
C PRO A 55 -8.53 -7.71 1.20
N GLU A 56 -9.01 -7.53 2.43
CA GLU A 56 -8.68 -6.37 3.25
C GLU A 56 -7.16 -6.30 3.53
N GLU A 57 -6.49 -7.44 3.64
CA GLU A 57 -5.03 -7.51 3.82
C GLU A 57 -4.28 -6.80 2.70
N ALA A 58 -4.75 -6.94 1.44
CA ALA A 58 -4.14 -6.22 0.33
C ALA A 58 -4.33 -4.70 0.47
N VAL A 59 -5.47 -4.25 0.99
CA VAL A 59 -5.70 -2.83 1.24
C VAL A 59 -4.79 -2.33 2.36
N PHE A 60 -4.62 -3.08 3.44
CA PHE A 60 -3.73 -2.72 4.56
C PHE A 60 -2.28 -2.56 4.10
N GLU A 61 -1.76 -3.54 3.35
CA GLU A 61 -0.40 -3.50 2.81
C GLU A 61 -0.20 -2.33 1.83
N GLN A 62 -1.22 -2.04 1.01
CA GLN A 62 -1.17 -0.90 0.10
C GLN A 62 -1.21 0.44 0.85
N ALA A 63 -2.02 0.56 1.91
CA ALA A 63 -2.09 1.76 2.71
C ALA A 63 -0.75 2.05 3.40
N LEU A 64 -0.12 1.04 4.00
CA LEU A 64 1.24 1.15 4.57
C LEU A 64 2.26 1.57 3.50
N TRP A 65 2.19 1.00 2.30
CA TRP A 65 3.06 1.38 1.19
C TRP A 65 2.92 2.85 0.80
N MET A 66 1.69 3.37 0.78
CA MET A 66 1.44 4.79 0.48
C MET A 66 2.07 5.71 1.54
N LEU A 67 1.98 5.37 2.83
CA LEU A 67 2.60 6.15 3.90
C LEU A 67 4.14 6.14 3.79
N ARG A 68 4.73 4.98 3.53
CA ARG A 68 6.16 4.84 3.25
C ARG A 68 6.62 5.68 2.07
N MET A 69 5.79 5.74 1.02
CA MET A 69 6.08 6.53 -0.16
C MET A 69 6.10 8.03 0.14
N ASP A 70 5.12 8.53 0.90
CA ASP A 70 5.06 9.93 1.28
C ASP A 70 6.31 10.34 2.07
N GLU A 71 6.71 9.54 3.06
CA GLU A 71 7.93 9.77 3.84
C GLU A 71 9.19 9.74 2.96
N THR A 72 9.23 8.80 2.03
CA THR A 72 10.32 8.67 1.06
C THR A 72 10.43 9.89 0.13
N ILE A 73 9.30 10.40 -0.35
CA ILE A 73 9.23 11.62 -1.17
C ILE A 73 9.74 12.82 -0.36
N ARG A 74 9.34 12.95 0.91
CA ARG A 74 9.82 14.02 1.81
C ARG A 74 11.34 13.96 1.98
N LYS A 75 11.90 12.77 2.25
CA LYS A 75 13.36 12.57 2.34
C LYS A 75 14.08 12.92 1.04
N THR A 76 13.47 12.59 -0.10
CA THR A 76 14.04 12.92 -1.42
C THR A 76 14.08 14.43 -1.65
N GLN A 77 13.03 15.16 -1.27
CA GLN A 77 13.03 16.63 -1.31
C GLN A 77 14.12 17.26 -0.43
N GLN A 78 14.56 16.56 0.61
CA GLN A 78 15.68 16.94 1.47
C GLN A 78 17.06 16.52 0.90
N GLY A 79 17.12 15.98 -0.32
CA GLY A 79 18.35 15.62 -1.02
C GLY A 79 18.80 14.17 -0.85
N VAL A 80 18.00 13.31 -0.21
CA VAL A 80 18.30 11.88 -0.07
C VAL A 80 18.00 11.15 -1.39
N LYS A 81 19.00 10.46 -1.95
CA LYS A 81 18.87 9.78 -3.26
C LYS A 81 18.48 8.30 -3.19
N SER A 82 18.61 7.68 -2.01
CA SER A 82 18.24 6.28 -1.78
C SER A 82 17.75 6.11 -0.34
N VAL A 83 16.69 5.33 -0.17
CA VAL A 83 16.20 4.93 1.16
C VAL A 83 15.95 3.42 1.17
N SER A 84 16.14 2.81 2.33
CA SER A 84 15.71 1.43 2.58
C SER A 84 14.35 1.46 3.27
N VAL A 85 13.36 0.80 2.69
CA VAL A 85 12.01 0.69 3.25
C VAL A 85 11.70 -0.79 3.45
N GLY A 86 11.49 -1.21 4.69
CA GLY A 86 11.23 -2.62 5.03
C GLY A 86 12.33 -3.59 4.59
N GLY A 87 13.60 -3.16 4.64
CA GLY A 87 14.76 -3.97 4.21
C GLY A 87 15.00 -4.01 2.70
N LEU A 88 14.13 -3.40 1.89
CA LEU A 88 14.31 -3.27 0.45
C LEU A 88 14.95 -1.92 0.12
N SER A 89 16.04 -1.94 -0.64
CA SER A 89 16.65 -0.71 -1.18
C SER A 89 15.79 -0.21 -2.34
N ILE A 90 15.23 0.98 -2.19
CA ILE A 90 14.37 1.60 -3.21
C ILE A 90 15.16 2.73 -3.88
N SER A 91 15.34 2.60 -5.19
CA SER A 91 15.77 3.72 -6.04
C SER A 91 14.54 4.46 -6.56
N MET A 92 14.54 5.80 -6.41
CA MET A 92 13.37 6.65 -6.73
C MET A 92 12.98 6.67 -8.22
N ASP A 93 13.88 6.26 -9.10
CA ASP A 93 13.64 6.16 -10.54
C ASP A 93 12.76 4.96 -10.93
N ARG A 94 12.58 3.97 -10.03
CA ARG A 94 11.87 2.70 -10.33
C ARG A 94 10.84 2.30 -9.29
N VAL A 95 10.17 3.28 -8.70
CA VAL A 95 9.23 3.00 -7.62
C VAL A 95 7.91 2.46 -8.17
N ASN A 96 7.53 1.27 -7.72
CA ASN A 96 6.24 0.67 -8.07
C ASN A 96 5.10 1.40 -7.35
N SER A 97 4.02 1.66 -8.08
CA SER A 97 2.81 2.30 -7.52
C SER A 97 2.00 1.38 -6.60
N VAL A 98 2.32 0.08 -6.58
CA VAL A 98 1.66 -0.96 -5.80
C VAL A 98 2.72 -1.73 -5.01
N SER A 99 2.40 -2.08 -3.76
CA SER A 99 3.33 -2.85 -2.91
C SER A 99 3.58 -4.25 -3.47
N SER A 100 4.73 -4.83 -3.15
CA SER A 100 5.05 -6.22 -3.50
C SER A 100 4.07 -7.21 -2.87
N GLU A 101 3.65 -6.96 -1.63
CA GLU A 101 2.72 -7.83 -0.90
C GLU A 101 1.33 -7.86 -1.56
N VAL A 102 0.85 -6.73 -2.06
CA VAL A 102 -0.40 -6.69 -2.84
C VAL A 102 -0.30 -7.58 -4.07
N ILE A 103 0.84 -7.60 -4.75
CA ILE A 103 1.06 -8.48 -5.91
C ILE A 103 1.17 -9.94 -5.48
N ALA A 104 1.69 -10.25 -4.29
CA ALA A 104 1.69 -11.59 -3.74
C ALA A 104 0.27 -12.08 -3.40
N ILE A 105 -0.56 -11.21 -2.80
CA ILE A 105 -1.93 -11.53 -2.39
C ILE A 105 -2.87 -11.63 -3.60
N LEU A 106 -2.88 -10.60 -4.44
CA LEU A 106 -3.80 -10.53 -5.57
C LEU A 106 -3.25 -11.28 -6.78
N GLY A 107 -1.94 -11.39 -6.94
CA GLY A 107 -1.31 -11.83 -8.17
C GLY A 107 -1.04 -10.66 -9.12
N ARG A 108 -0.35 -10.94 -10.24
CA ARG A 108 0.00 -9.90 -11.22
C ARG A 108 -1.25 -9.23 -11.80
N ARG A 109 -1.12 -7.93 -12.09
CA ARG A 109 -2.13 -7.16 -12.82
C ARG A 109 -2.33 -7.84 -14.18
N VAL A 110 -3.57 -8.21 -14.49
CA VAL A 110 -3.89 -8.76 -15.81
C VAL A 110 -3.74 -7.61 -16.80
N GLY A 111 -2.67 -7.65 -17.58
CA GLY A 111 -2.46 -6.71 -18.68
C GLY A 111 -3.59 -6.87 -19.69
N ARG A 112 -4.07 -5.75 -20.23
CA ARG A 112 -4.89 -5.75 -21.44
C ARG A 112 -3.97 -6.29 -22.54
N TYR A 113 -4.09 -7.58 -22.89
CA TYR A 113 -3.68 -7.98 -24.23
C TYR A 113 -4.56 -7.16 -25.17
N ALA A 114 -3.93 -6.25 -25.89
CA ALA A 114 -4.58 -5.56 -26.99
C ALA A 114 -4.83 -6.61 -28.07
N ASP A 115 -6.10 -6.85 -28.39
CA ASP A 115 -6.50 -7.20 -29.75
C ASP A 115 -6.19 -6.02 -30.68
#